data_AF-A0A5E6NK85-F1
#
_entry.id   AF-A0A5E6NK85-F1
#
_cell.length_a   1.000
_cell.length_b   1.000
_cell.length_c   1.000
_cell.angle_alpha   90.00
_cell.angle_beta   90.00
_cell.angle_gamma   90.00
#
_symmetry.space_group_name_H-M   'P 1'
#
loop_
_entity.id
_entity.type
_entity.pdbx_description
1 polymer ?
#
loop_
_entity_poly.entity_id
_entity_poly.type
_entity_poly.pdbx_seq_one_letter_code
_entity_poly.pdbx_strand_id
1 'polypeptide(L)' 'MIDKIHVNDKKLEQVASRTGGSLGSGGMYTKVLAAKTAAKTNINTVIASGKVDNVLTRLYAGETIGTLIHY' A
#
# COMPACT_ATOMS: atom_id res chain seq x y z
N MET A 1 -8.65 3.72 8.80
CA MET A 1 -8.23 3.48 7.40
C MET A 1 -7.37 4.66 6.97
N ILE A 2 -6.27 4.43 6.25
CA ILE A 2 -5.38 5.50 5.77
C ILE A 2 -5.58 5.57 4.27
N ASP A 3 -6.12 6.67 3.78
CA ASP A 3 -6.44 6.80 2.34
C ASP A 3 -5.19 7.21 1.54
N LYS A 4 -4.37 8.09 2.12
CA LYS A 4 -3.10 8.58 1.54
C LYS A 4 -2.04 8.71 2.62
N ILE A 5 -0.80 8.36 2.28
CA ILE A 5 0.36 8.52 3.16
C ILE A 5 1.62 8.79 2.33
N HIS A 6 2.48 9.67 2.84
CA HIS A 6 3.77 9.93 2.24
C HIS A 6 4.75 8.81 2.60
N VAL A 7 5.63 8.41 1.68
CA VAL A 7 6.57 7.28 1.87
C VAL A 7 7.51 7.46 3.08
N ASN A 8 7.87 8.71 3.41
CA ASN A 8 8.72 9.06 4.54
C ASN A 8 7.96 9.28 5.87
N ASP A 9 6.63 9.07 5.91
CA ASP A 9 5.88 9.16 7.16
C ASP A 9 6.23 7.98 8.08
N LYS A 10 6.67 8.27 9.31
CA LYS A 10 7.01 7.27 10.32
C LYS A 10 5.85 6.32 10.64
N LYS A 11 4.60 6.77 10.46
CA LYS A 11 3.40 5.94 10.63
C LYS A 11 3.40 4.75 9.67
N LEU A 12 3.97 4.89 8.47
CA LEU A 12 4.04 3.82 7.47
C LEU A 12 4.83 2.60 7.97
N GLU A 13 5.83 2.81 8.82
CA GLU A 13 6.61 1.73 9.45
C GLU A 13 5.83 1.06 10.58
N GLN A 14 5.01 1.83 11.30
CA GLN A 14 4.16 1.33 12.38
C GLN A 14 3.05 0.41 11.84
N VAL A 15 2.37 0.79 10.74
CA VAL A 15 1.39 -0.09 10.07
C VAL A 15 2.04 -1.28 9.37
N ALA A 16 3.34 -1.20 9.06
CA ALA A 16 4.11 -2.29 8.47
C ALA A 16 4.69 -3.26 9.51
N SER A 17 4.39 -3.12 10.80
CA SER A 17 4.98 -3.96 11.87
C SER A 17 4.95 -5.46 11.51
N ARG A 18 6.07 -6.16 11.77
CA ARG A 18 6.35 -7.56 11.38
C ARG A 18 5.40 -8.62 11.96
N THR A 19 4.33 -8.23 12.63
CA THR A 19 3.25 -9.10 13.11
C THR A 19 2.50 -9.63 11.89
N GLY A 20 3.08 -10.64 11.24
CA GLY A 20 2.58 -11.24 10.02
C GLY A 20 1.18 -11.82 10.23
N GLY A 21 0.25 -11.45 9.36
CA GLY A 21 -1.00 -12.20 9.22
C GLY A 21 -0.68 -13.67 8.93
N SER A 22 -1.51 -14.58 9.44
CA SER A 22 -1.37 -16.05 9.48
C SER A 22 -1.17 -16.78 8.14
N LEU A 23 -0.98 -16.06 7.04
CA LEU A 23 -1.11 -16.56 5.66
C LEU A 23 0.22 -16.68 4.88
N GLY A 24 1.38 -16.60 5.53
CA GLY A 24 2.68 -17.02 4.94
C GLY A 24 3.13 -16.35 3.63
N SER A 25 2.46 -15.30 3.16
CA SER A 25 2.55 -14.77 1.78
C SER A 25 3.24 -13.40 1.65
N GLY A 26 3.95 -12.97 2.70
CA GLY A 26 4.47 -11.60 2.79
C GLY A 26 3.35 -10.62 3.19
N GLY A 27 3.33 -10.27 4.47
CA GLY A 27 2.29 -9.44 5.08
C GLY A 27 2.30 -7.97 4.61
N MET A 28 1.72 -7.09 5.43
CA MET A 28 1.74 -5.65 5.17
C MET A 28 3.17 -5.10 5.05
N TYR A 29 4.10 -5.64 5.84
CA TYR A 29 5.52 -5.28 5.80
C TYR A 29 6.14 -5.34 4.40
N THR A 30 5.98 -6.46 3.69
CA THR A 30 6.58 -6.65 2.37
C THR A 30 5.96 -5.73 1.32
N LYS A 31 4.65 -5.45 1.42
CA LYS A 31 3.97 -4.51 0.52
C LYS A 31 4.45 -3.07 0.72
N VAL A 32 4.65 -2.67 1.97
CA VAL A 32 5.23 -1.36 2.31
C VAL A 32 6.68 -1.26 1.82
N LEU A 33 7.48 -2.33 1.93
CA LEU A 33 8.85 -2.35 1.40
C LEU A 33 8.89 -2.21 -0.13
N ALA A 34 7.96 -2.86 -0.83
CA ALA A 34 7.81 -2.70 -2.27
C ALA A 34 7.43 -1.26 -2.65
N ALA A 35 6.47 -0.66 -1.94
CA ALA A 35 6.08 0.73 -2.15
C ALA A 35 7.23 1.71 -1.89
N LYS A 36 8.00 1.50 -0.81
CA LYS A 36 9.23 2.27 -0.53
C LYS A 36 10.27 2.14 -1.64
N THR A 37 10.36 0.95 -2.25
CA THR A 37 11.30 0.70 -3.36
C THR A 37 10.85 1.44 -4.62
N ALA A 38 9.56 1.40 -4.96
CA ALA A 38 8.99 2.15 -6.09
C ALA A 38 9.12 3.68 -5.91
N ALA A 39 8.96 4.19 -4.68
CA ALA A 39 9.09 5.61 -4.40
C ALA A 39 10.51 6.15 -4.66
N LYS A 40 11.55 5.31 -4.62
CA LYS A 40 12.93 5.71 -4.99
C LYS A 40 13.04 6.19 -6.43
N THR A 41 12.09 5.83 -7.28
CA THR A 41 12.01 6.24 -8.69
C THR A 41 10.81 7.17 -8.94
N ASN A 42 10.32 7.88 -7.91
CA ASN A 42 9.17 8.79 -7.99
C ASN A 42 7.88 8.11 -8.51
N ILE A 43 7.64 6.86 -8.12
CA ILE A 43 6.44 6.11 -8.50
C ILE A 43 5.51 5.98 -7.30
N ASN A 44 4.28 6.46 -7.46
CA ASN A 44 3.21 6.26 -6.50
C ASN A 44 2.74 4.80 -6.52
N THR A 45 2.43 4.25 -5.35
CA THR A 45 1.95 2.86 -5.21
C THR A 45 0.62 2.85 -4.49
N VAL A 46 -0.31 1.97 -4.89
CA VAL A 46 -1.57 1.75 -4.17
C VAL A 46 -1.59 0.33 -3.61
N ILE A 47 -1.91 0.20 -2.32
CA ILE A 47 -2.19 -1.08 -1.67
C ILE A 47 -3.71 -1.18 -1.49
N ALA A 48 -4.35 -2.11 -2.21
CA ALA A 48 -5.78 -2.34 -2.15
C ALA A 48 -6.11 -3.83 -1.93
N SER A 49 -7.32 -4.12 -1.44
CA SER A 49 -7.81 -5.49 -1.28
C SER A 49 -8.23 -6.07 -2.63
N GLY A 50 -7.66 -7.22 -3.01
CA GLY A 50 -8.06 -7.93 -4.23
C GLY A 50 -9.47 -8.55 -4.18
N LYS A 51 -10.14 -8.50 -3.02
CA LYS A 51 -11.55 -8.93 -2.88
C LYS A 51 -12.55 -7.84 -3.30
N VAL A 52 -12.06 -6.65 -3.65
CA VAL A 52 -12.91 -5.56 -4.14
C VAL A 52 -13.17 -5.79 -5.62
N ASP A 53 -14.44 -5.84 -6.00
CA ASP A 53 -14.85 -6.02 -7.39
C ASP A 53 -14.31 -4.90 -8.28
N ASN A 54 -13.76 -5.29 -9.44
CA ASN A 54 -13.21 -4.40 -10.46
C ASN A 54 -12.15 -3.41 -9.92
N VAL A 55 -11.38 -3.81 -8.90
CA VAL A 55 -10.44 -2.93 -8.19
C VAL A 55 -9.48 -2.18 -9.12
N LEU A 56 -8.94 -2.82 -10.16
CA LEU A 56 -8.01 -2.17 -11.09
C LEU A 56 -8.68 -1.07 -11.93
N THR A 57 -9.84 -1.36 -12.52
CA THR A 57 -10.59 -0.39 -13.33
C THR A 57 -11.07 0.79 -12.49
N ARG A 58 -11.48 0.54 -11.24
CA ARG A 58 -11.91 1.58 -10.30
C ARG A 58 -10.76 2.47 -9.84
N LEU A 59 -9.60 1.88 -9.55
CA LEU A 59 -8.38 2.64 -9.27
C LEU A 59 -7.97 3.50 -10.47
N TYR A 60 -8.06 2.96 -11.69
CA TYR A 60 -7.78 3.71 -12.91
C TYR A 60 -8.74 4.89 -13.12
N ALA A 61 -10.01 4.73 -12.72
CA ALA A 61 -11.01 5.80 -12.75
C ALA A 61 -10.80 6.89 -11.68
N GLY A 62 -9.75 6.78 -10.84
CA GLY A 62 -9.43 7.75 -9.80
C GLY A 62 -10.16 7.52 -8.47
N GLU A 63 -10.83 6.38 -8.31
CA GLU A 63 -11.50 6.04 -7.06
C GLU A 63 -10.47 5.78 -5.95
N THR A 64 -10.73 6.32 -4.76
CA THR A 64 -9.85 6.11 -3.60
C THR A 64 -10.17 4.77 -2.94
N ILE A 65 -9.41 3.73 -3.31
CA ILE A 65 -9.55 2.38 -2.76
C ILE A 65 -8.25 1.95 -2.08
N GLY A 66 -8.35 1.55 -0.82
CA GLY A 66 -7.20 1.13 -0.03
C GLY A 66 -6.33 2.32 0.38
N THR A 67 -5.02 2.19 0.26
CA THR A 67 -4.05 3.20 0.69
C THR A 67 -3.12 3.58 -0.45
N LEU A 68 -3.12 4.86 -0.83
CA LEU A 68 -2.14 5.44 -1.73
C LEU A 68 -0.88 5.83 -0.94
N ILE A 69 0.25 5.28 -1.35
CA ILE A 69 1.58 5.67 -0.87
C ILE A 69 2.19 6.55 -1.94
N HIS A 70 2.36 7.83 -1.63
CA HIS A 70 2.95 8.79 -2.55
C HIS A 70 4.42 9.09 -2.21
N TYR A 71 5.21 9.37 -3.25
CA TYR A 71 6.61 9.78 -3.11
C TYR A 71 6.74 11.23 -2.62
#